data_AF-B9VPW4-F1
#
_entry.id   AF-B9VPW4-F1
#
_cell.length_a   1.000
_cell.length_b   1.000
_cell.length_c   1.000
_cell.angle_alpha   90.00
_cell.angle_beta   90.00
_cell.angle_gamma   90.00
#
_symmetry.space_group_name_H-M   'P 1'
#
loop_
_entity.id
_entity.type
_entity.pdbx_description
1 polymer ?
#
loop_
_entity_poly.entity_id
_entity_poly.type
_entity_poly.pdbx_seq_one_letter_code
_entity_poly.pdbx_strand_id
1 'polypeptide(L)' 'CNGSMVWSINMTAGVYCAALESLINVSRCSAIEKTQRMLSGFC' A
#
# COMPACT_ATOMS: atom_id res chain seq x y z
N CYS A 1 -2.70 -9.18 -7.35
CA CYS A 1 -3.83 -9.39 -6.42
C CYS A 1 -5.12 -9.60 -7.20
N ASN A 2 -5.28 -10.68 -7.99
CA ASN A 2 -6.50 -11.01 -8.77
C ASN A 2 -7.27 -9.83 -9.42
N GLY A 3 -6.56 -8.84 -9.98
CA GLY A 3 -7.20 -7.65 -10.57
C GLY A 3 -7.78 -6.63 -9.59
N SER A 4 -7.48 -6.71 -8.29
CA SER A 4 -7.84 -5.67 -7.31
C SER A 4 -7.30 -4.31 -7.73
N MET A 5 -8.20 -3.33 -7.73
CA MET A 5 -7.91 -1.92 -8.01
C MET A 5 -7.69 -1.17 -6.69
N VAL A 6 -6.85 -0.14 -6.72
CA VAL A 6 -6.56 0.72 -5.57
C VAL A 6 -6.54 2.18 -6.00
N TRP A 7 -6.61 3.09 -5.03
CA TRP A 7 -6.52 4.51 -5.31
C TRP A 7 -5.09 4.90 -5.72
N SER A 8 -4.97 5.76 -6.72
CA SER A 8 -3.69 6.42 -6.99
C SER A 8 -3.35 7.37 -5.83
N ILE A 9 -2.06 7.59 -5.61
CA ILE A 9 -1.56 8.49 -4.57
C ILE A 9 -0.83 9.67 -5.19
N ASN A 10 -0.82 10.81 -4.50
CA ASN A 10 0.05 11.92 -4.86
C ASN A 10 1.45 11.69 -4.29
N MET A 11 2.49 11.80 -5.13
CA MET A 11 3.88 11.55 -4.73
C MET A 11 4.52 12.80 -4.10
N THR A 12 3.92 13.31 -3.03
CA THR A 12 4.41 14.44 -2.22
C THR A 12 4.89 13.98 -0.83
N ALA A 13 5.14 14.91 0.10
CA ALA A 13 5.42 14.56 1.50
C ALA A 13 4.33 13.64 2.08
N GLY A 14 4.72 12.63 2.85
CA GLY A 14 3.80 11.62 3.40
C GLY A 14 3.52 10.41 2.49
N VAL A 15 4.34 10.20 1.45
CA VAL A 15 4.09 9.15 0.42
C VAL A 15 3.95 7.74 1.00
N TYR A 16 4.67 7.40 2.07
CA TYR A 16 4.63 6.05 2.65
C TYR A 16 3.29 5.73 3.32
N CYS A 17 2.73 6.67 4.08
CA CYS A 17 1.41 6.53 4.69
C CYS A 17 0.32 6.46 3.61
N ALA A 18 0.35 7.36 2.62
CA ALA A 18 -0.63 7.35 1.54
C ALA A 18 -0.58 6.04 0.72
N ALA A 19 0.63 5.52 0.46
CA ALA A 19 0.80 4.21 -0.18
C ALA A 19 0.25 3.07 0.67
N LEU A 20 0.49 3.09 1.98
CA LEU A 20 -0.02 2.07 2.90
C LEU A 20 -1.55 2.09 2.96
N GLU A 21 -2.15 3.27 3.10
CA GLU A 21 -3.61 3.46 3.13
C GLU A 21 -4.29 3.00 1.84
N SER A 22 -3.67 3.25 0.69
CA SER A 22 -4.19 2.75 -0.58
C SER A 22 -4.14 1.22 -0.68
N LEU A 23 -3.07 0.61 -0.16
CA LEU A 23 -2.86 -0.84 -0.23
C LEU A 23 -3.55 -1.62 0.90
N ILE A 24 -3.88 -1.04 2.05
CA ILE A 24 -4.37 -1.74 3.25
C ILE A 24 -5.64 -2.58 2.96
N ASN A 25 -6.46 -2.13 2.00
CA ASN A 25 -7.70 -2.80 1.61
C ASN A 25 -7.48 -4.01 0.67
N VAL A 26 -6.26 -4.19 0.15
CA VAL A 26 -5.91 -5.35 -0.66
C VAL A 26 -5.47 -6.50 0.24
N SER A 27 -6.43 -7.34 0.59
CA SER A 27 -6.21 -8.53 1.42
C SER A 27 -5.88 -9.77 0.58
N ARG A 28 -5.30 -10.79 1.22
CA ARG A 28 -4.98 -12.10 0.61
C ARG A 28 -4.11 -12.02 -0.65
N CYS A 29 -3.18 -11.06 -0.68
CA CYS A 29 -2.21 -10.91 -1.76
C CYS A 29 -0.78 -10.97 -1.22
N SER A 30 -0.22 -12.18 -1.16
CA SER A 30 1.14 -12.43 -0.67
C SER A 30 2.23 -11.65 -1.42
N ALA A 31 1.97 -11.31 -2.69
CA ALA A 31 2.88 -10.52 -3.52
C ALA A 31 3.17 -9.11 -2.96
N ILE A 32 2.26 -8.51 -2.19
CA ILE A 32 2.41 -7.15 -1.64
C ILE A 32 2.51 -7.10 -0.11
N GLU A 33 2.42 -8.26 0.55
CA GLU A 33 2.41 -8.36 2.02
C GLU A 33 3.69 -7.78 2.64
N LYS A 34 4.87 -8.09 2.05
CA LYS A 34 6.15 -7.51 2.49
C LYS A 34 6.20 -6.00 2.28
N THR A 35 5.62 -5.50 1.19
CA THR A 35 5.56 -4.07 0.90
C THR A 35 4.71 -3.34 1.93
N GLN A 36 3.51 -3.84 2.24
CA GLN A 36 2.65 -3.28 3.30
C GLN A 36 3.40 -3.26 4.65
N ARG A 37 4.12 -4.33 5.00
CA ARG A 37 4.92 -4.40 6.24
C ARG A 37 6.11 -3.43 6.26
N MET A 38 6.75 -3.19 5.13
CA MET A 38 7.82 -2.17 5.05
C MET A 38 7.22 -0.77 5.16
N LEU A 39 6.13 -0.49 4.43
CA LEU A 39 5.45 0.81 4.46
C LEU A 39 4.95 1.17 5.86
N SER A 40 4.48 0.20 6.65
CA SER A 40 4.06 0.41 8.04
C SER A 40 5.20 0.66 9.04
N GLY A 41 6.47 0.64 8.59
CA GLY A 41 7.60 1.08 9.41
C GLY A 41 8.15 2.46 8.98
N PHE A 42 7.75 2.96 7.80
CA PHE A 42 8.11 4.28 7.28
C PHE A 42 6.97 5.30 7.45
N CYS A 43 5.75 4.79 7.55
CA CYS A 43 4.63 5.41 8.24
C CYS A 43 4.64 4.90 9.69
#